data_AF-A0A7C1T9C4-F1
#
_entry.id   AF-A0A7C1T9C4-F1
#
_cell.length_a   1.000
_cell.length_b   1.000
_cell.length_c   1.000
_cell.angle_alpha   90.00
_cell.angle_beta   90.00
_cell.angle_gamma   90.00
#
_symmetry.space_group_name_H-M   'P 1'
#
loop_
_entity.id
_entity.type
_entity.pdbx_description
1 polymer ?
#
loop_
_entity_poly.entity_id
_entity_poly.type
_entity_poly.pdbx_seq_one_letter_code
_entity_poly.pdbx_strand_id
1 'polypeptide(L)' 'MIGLVLVTHGKLAEEFHHAVEHVVGPQKCIETVSIGPEDDMDQRRQD' A
#
# COMPACT_ATOMS: atom_id res chain seq x y z
N MET A 1 -1.56 16.17 -9.70
CA MET A 1 -0.97 14.82 -9.86
C MET A 1 -1.84 13.85 -9.08
N ILE A 2 -2.11 12.64 -9.59
CA ILE A 2 -2.99 11.66 -8.94
C ILE A 2 -2.13 10.74 -8.07
N GLY A 3 -2.52 10.53 -6.81
CA GLY A 3 -1.88 9.56 -5.91
C GLY A 3 -2.53 8.18 -6.03
N LEU A 4 -1.77 7.13 -5.70
CA LEU A 4 -2.23 5.75 -5.64
C LEU A 4 -2.04 5.20 -4.22
N VAL A 5 -3.09 4.59 -3.66
CA VAL A 5 -3.00 3.86 -2.39
C VAL A 5 -3.31 2.39 -2.68
N LEU A 6 -2.37 1.50 -2.36
CA LEU A 6 -2.54 0.05 -2.49
C LEU A 6 -2.97 -0.53 -1.14
N VAL A 7 -4.15 -1.15 -1.09
CA VAL A 7 -4.68 -1.77 0.14
C VAL A 7 -4.80 -3.27 -0.07
N THR A 8 -4.09 -4.06 0.73
CA THR A 8 -4.12 -5.53 0.63
C THR A 8 -4.01 -6.19 1.99
N HIS A 9 -4.36 -7.47 2.09
CA HIS A 9 -4.01 -8.26 3.26
C HIS A 9 -2.51 -8.59 3.30
N GLY A 10 -1.94 -8.64 4.51
CA GLY A 10 -0.52 -8.93 4.69
C GLY A 10 0.38 -7.93 3.95
N LYS A 11 1.53 -8.37 3.44
CA LYS A 11 2.55 -7.49 2.82
C LYS A 11 2.41 -7.29 1.31
N LEU A 12 1.31 -7.74 0.70
CA LEU A 12 1.22 -7.77 -0.77
C LEU A 12 1.32 -6.37 -1.41
N ALA A 13 0.76 -5.34 -0.78
CA ALA A 13 0.84 -3.96 -1.24
C ALA A 13 2.30 -3.44 -1.24
N GLU A 14 3.05 -3.70 -0.18
CA GLU A 14 4.48 -3.36 -0.07
C GLU A 14 5.29 -4.05 -1.18
N GLU A 15 5.08 -5.36 -1.37
CA GLU A 15 5.78 -6.12 -2.40
C GLU A 15 5.41 -5.66 -3.82
N PHE A 16 4.15 -5.28 -4.07
CA PHE A 16 3.77 -4.66 -5.34
C PHE A 16 4.44 -3.32 -5.55
N HIS A 17 4.52 -2.48 -4.52
CA HIS A 17 5.24 -1.21 -4.61
C HIS A 17 6.72 -1.44 -4.93
N HIS A 18 7.38 -2.38 -4.24
CA HIS A 18 8.75 -2.78 -4.56
C HIS A 18 8.92 -3.30 -5.99
N ALA A 19 7.98 -4.10 -6.49
CA ALA A 19 8.00 -4.57 -7.87
C ALA A 19 7.86 -3.42 -8.88
N VAL A 20 6.99 -2.45 -8.61
CA VAL A 20 6.87 -1.24 -9.44
C VAL A 20 8.18 -0.45 -9.41
N GLU A 21 8.74 -0.18 -8.24
CA GLU A 21 9.99 0.57 -8.12
C GLU A 21 11.18 -0.15 -8.78
N HIS A 22 11.19 -1.48 -8.74
CA HIS A 22 12.18 -2.28 -9.44
C HIS A 22 12.12 -2.09 -10.96
N VAL A 23 10.92 -1.97 -11.53
CA VAL A 23 10.73 -1.87 -12.99
C VAL A 23 10.86 -0.43 -13.49
N VAL A 24 10.29 0.54 -12.78
CA VAL A 24 10.16 1.94 -13.26
C VAL A 24 10.88 2.97 -12.39
N GLY A 25 11.58 2.53 -11.34
CA GLY A 25 12.27 3.41 -10.39
C GLY A 25 11.36 4.03 -9.33
N PRO A 26 11.92 4.85 -8.43
CA PRO A 26 11.23 5.31 -7.23
C PRO A 26 9.93 6.09 -7.51
N GLN A 27 8.88 5.82 -6.73
CA GLN A 27 7.56 6.43 -6.94
C GLN A 27 7.17 7.35 -5.78
N LYS A 28 7.01 8.66 -6.05
CA LYS A 28 6.72 9.67 -5.02
C LYS A 28 5.24 9.78 -4.60
N CYS A 29 4.34 9.09 -5.29
CA CYS A 29 2.89 9.24 -5.10
C CYS A 29 2.18 7.89 -5.02
N ILE A 30 2.87 6.88 -4.48
CA ILE A 30 2.31 5.57 -4.16
C ILE A 30 2.49 5.33 -2.67
N GLU A 31 1.42 4.97 -1.98
CA GLU A 31 1.42 4.54 -0.59
C GLU A 31 0.80 3.14 -0.47
N THR A 32 1.12 2.42 0.61
CA THR A 32 0.68 1.04 0.83
C THR A 32 0.06 0.87 2.22
N VAL A 33 -1.07 0.17 2.30
CA VAL A 33 -1.78 -0.14 3.54
C VAL A 33 -2.01 -1.65 3.64
N SER A 34 -1.50 -2.24 4.72
CA SER A 34 -1.55 -3.68 4.98
C SER A 34 -2.65 -4.01 5.99
N ILE A 35 -3.72 -4.71 5.59
CA ILE A 35 -4.80 -5.11 6.49
C ILE A 35 -4.49 -6.45 7.16
N GLY A 36 -4.40 -6.46 8.48
CA GLY A 36 -4.23 -7.64 9.32
C GLY A 36 -5.56 -8.35 9.62
N PRO A 37 -5.52 -9.62 10.07
CA PRO A 37 -6.72 -10.38 10.42
C PRO A 37 -7.49 -9.83 11.63
N GLU A 38 -6.79 -9.12 12.52
CA GLU A 38 -7.35 -8.52 13.75
C GLU A 38 -7.57 -7.01 13.61
N ASP A 39 -7.39 -6.45 12.41
CA ASP A 39 -7.53 -5.00 12.20
C ASP A 39 -9.00 -4.59 12.23
N ASP A 40 -9.28 -3.51 12.97
CA ASP A 40 -10.56 -2.81 12.90
C ASP A 40 -10.57 -1.88 11.69
N MET A 41 -11.43 -2.17 10.72
CA MET A 41 -11.51 -1.40 9.47
C MET A 41 -11.94 0.07 9.67
N ASP A 42 -12.68 0.40 10.73
CA ASP A 42 -13.06 1.78 11.02
C ASP A 42 -11.90 2.57 11.63
N GLN A 43 -11.01 1.91 12.37
CA GLN A 43 -9.74 2.51 12.79
C GLN A 43 -8.77 2.66 11.60
N ARG A 44 -8.60 1.62 10.78
CA ARG A 44 -7.67 1.63 9.63
C ARG A 44 -8.03 2.66 8.57
N ARG A 45 -9.29 3.10 8.48
CA ARG A 45 -9.71 4.19 7.59
C ARG A 45 -9.15 5.56 7.96
N GLN A 46 -8.58 5.71 9.16
CA GLN A 46 -8.03 6.97 9.66
C GLN A 46 -6.50 7.08 9.48
N ASP A 47 -5.86 6.01 9.02
CA ASP A 47 -4.43 6.00 8.65
C ASP A 47 -4.19 6.64 7.27
#